data_AF-A0A1J3DWD5-F1
#
_entry.id   AF-A0A1J3DWD5-F1
#
_cell.length_a   1.000
_cell.length_b   1.000
_cell.length_c   1.000
_cell.angle_alpha   90.00
_cell.angle_beta   90.00
_cell.angle_gamma   90.00
#
_symmetry.space_group_name_H-M   'P 1'
#
loop_
_entity.id
_entity.type
_entity.pdbx_description
1 polymer ?
#
loop_
_entity_poly.entity_id
_entity_poly.type
_entity_poly.pdbx_seq_one_letter_code
_entity_poly.pdbx_strand_id
1 'polypeptide(L)'
;GYSQIGRFDDAVSLFEKMQEEKIKMDVVTWSAAISGYAQRGLGYEALGVCRQMLSSGMKPNEVTLISVLSGCASVGALMHGKEIHCYAIKHPLVLRKNGYG
;
A
#
# COMPACT_ATOMS: atom_id res chain seq x y z
N GLY A 1 -6.51 -18.24 -8.99
CA GLY A 1 -7.70 -17.39 -8.90
C GLY A 1 -8.09 -17.08 -7.47
N TYR A 2 -8.63 -18.05 -6.72
CA TYR A 2 -9.28 -17.79 -5.42
C TYR A 2 -8.38 -17.66 -4.18
N SER A 3 -7.15 -18.20 -4.23
CA SER A 3 -6.30 -18.28 -3.03
C SER A 3 -5.70 -16.94 -2.57
N GLN A 4 -5.55 -15.96 -3.48
CA GLN A 4 -5.00 -14.66 -3.09
C GLN A 4 -6.06 -13.74 -2.45
N ILE A 5 -7.33 -13.81 -2.91
CA ILE A 5 -8.43 -13.00 -2.36
C ILE A 5 -8.64 -13.28 -0.87
N GLY A 6 -8.68 -14.56 -0.46
CA GLY A 6 -8.81 -14.93 0.96
C GLY A 6 -7.66 -14.38 1.82
N ARG A 7 -6.43 -14.41 1.31
CA ARG A 7 -5.26 -13.86 2.02
C ARG A 7 -5.35 -12.34 2.20
N PHE A 8 -6.06 -11.61 1.34
CA PHE A 8 -6.28 -10.19 1.50
C PHE A 8 -7.40 -9.88 2.51
N ASP A 9 -8.40 -10.76 2.67
CA ASP A 9 -9.47 -10.60 3.70
C ASP A 9 -8.88 -10.79 5.07
N ASP A 10 -8.05 -11.81 5.20
CA ASP A 10 -7.29 -12.06 6.41
C ASP A 10 -6.33 -10.91 6.71
N ALA A 11 -5.67 -10.33 5.69
CA ALA A 11 -4.74 -9.22 5.90
C ALA A 11 -5.43 -7.92 6.33
N VAL A 12 -6.57 -7.58 5.74
CA VAL A 12 -7.33 -6.37 6.09
C VAL A 12 -7.93 -6.51 7.50
N SER A 13 -8.57 -7.64 7.80
CA SER A 13 -9.14 -7.87 9.14
C SER A 13 -8.07 -7.93 10.24
N LEU A 14 -6.92 -8.57 9.96
CA LEU A 14 -5.80 -8.58 10.89
C LEU A 14 -5.23 -7.18 11.11
N PHE A 15 -5.13 -6.37 10.05
CA PHE A 15 -4.67 -4.98 10.14
C PHE A 15 -5.59 -4.14 11.04
N GLU A 16 -6.91 -4.21 10.82
CA GLU A 16 -7.90 -3.48 11.63
C GLU A 16 -7.81 -3.88 13.11
N LYS A 17 -7.68 -5.18 13.40
CA LYS A 17 -7.51 -5.68 14.77
C LYS A 17 -6.20 -5.21 15.40
N MET A 18 -5.09 -5.26 14.66
CA MET A 18 -3.79 -4.76 15.15
C MET A 18 -3.84 -3.26 15.44
N GLN A 19 -4.58 -2.50 14.64
CA GLN A 19 -4.79 -1.07 14.85
C GLN A 19 -5.63 -0.78 16.10
N GLU A 20 -6.71 -1.54 16.33
CA GLU A 20 -7.55 -1.45 17.52
C GLU A 20 -6.76 -1.75 18.80
N GLU A 21 -5.96 -2.82 18.78
CA GLU A 21 -5.10 -3.24 19.89
C GLU A 21 -3.82 -2.39 20.03
N LYS A 22 -3.64 -1.35 19.19
CA LYS A 22 -2.45 -0.48 19.14
C LYS A 22 -1.13 -1.24 18.99
N ILE A 23 -1.17 -2.37 18.29
CA ILE A 23 0.01 -3.18 18.00
C ILE A 23 0.88 -2.45 16.97
N LYS A 24 2.19 -2.42 17.21
CA LYS A 24 3.15 -1.85 16.27
C LYS A 24 3.21 -2.72 15.01
N MET A 25 2.85 -2.13 13.88
CA MET A 25 2.90 -2.78 12.57
C MET A 25 4.25 -2.50 11.88
N ASP A 26 4.69 -3.43 11.05
CA ASP A 26 5.86 -3.25 10.20
C ASP A 26 5.47 -2.93 8.75
N VAL A 27 6.47 -2.66 7.91
CA VAL A 27 6.28 -2.32 6.49
C VAL A 27 5.54 -3.43 5.73
N VAL A 28 5.71 -4.70 6.12
CA VAL A 28 5.05 -5.84 5.48
C VAL A 28 3.56 -5.84 5.81
N THR A 29 3.18 -5.65 7.07
CA THR A 29 1.77 -5.54 7.51
C THR A 29 1.06 -4.40 6.79
N TRP A 30 1.67 -3.20 6.75
CA TRP A 30 1.13 -2.05 6.03
C TRP A 30 0.96 -2.33 4.53
N SER A 31 1.97 -2.92 3.90
CA SER A 31 1.94 -3.24 2.47
C SER A 31 0.86 -4.28 2.13
N ALA A 32 0.67 -5.27 3.00
CA ALA A 32 -0.35 -6.30 2.82
C ALA A 32 -1.76 -5.72 2.90
N ALA A 33 -2.02 -4.87 3.91
CA ALA A 33 -3.32 -4.19 4.06
C ALA A 33 -3.63 -3.30 2.85
N ILE A 34 -2.68 -2.45 2.44
CA ILE A 34 -2.81 -1.55 1.29
C ILE A 34 -3.09 -2.32 0.00
N SER A 35 -2.36 -3.41 -0.23
CA SER A 35 -2.57 -4.27 -1.40
C SER A 35 -3.92 -4.97 -1.36
N GLY A 36 -4.39 -5.34 -0.17
CA GLY A 36 -5.71 -5.94 0.02
C GLY A 36 -6.84 -4.99 -0.34
N TYR A 37 -6.81 -3.76 0.17
CA TYR A 37 -7.78 -2.73 -0.20
C TYR A 37 -7.72 -2.40 -1.70
N ALA A 38 -6.52 -2.20 -2.26
CA ALA A 38 -6.37 -1.86 -3.68
C ALA A 38 -6.95 -2.93 -4.62
N GLN A 39 -6.73 -4.22 -4.32
CA GLN A 39 -7.25 -5.32 -5.14
C GLN A 39 -8.76 -5.52 -5.08
N ARG A 40 -9.42 -4.93 -4.08
CA ARG A 40 -10.89 -4.89 -3.99
C ARG A 40 -11.52 -3.71 -4.69
N GLY A 41 -10.72 -2.85 -5.31
CA GLY A 41 -11.20 -1.56 -5.82
C GLY A 41 -11.48 -0.54 -4.71
N LEU A 42 -11.03 -0.81 -3.47
CA LEU A 42 -11.13 0.10 -2.33
C LEU A 42 -9.92 1.05 -2.33
N GLY A 43 -9.78 1.81 -3.42
CA GLY A 43 -8.62 2.67 -3.66
C GLY A 43 -8.48 3.81 -2.65
N TYR A 44 -9.60 4.33 -2.13
CA TYR A 44 -9.59 5.40 -1.12
C TYR A 44 -9.13 4.89 0.25
N GLU A 45 -9.51 3.67 0.62
CA GLU A 45 -9.09 2.98 1.82
C GLU A 45 -7.59 2.65 1.74
N ALA A 46 -7.13 2.14 0.60
CA ALA A 46 -5.70 1.89 0.35
C ALA A 46 -4.86 3.18 0.51
N LEU A 47 -5.37 4.32 0.01
CA LEU A 47 -4.76 5.64 0.21
C LEU A 47 -4.75 6.07 1.68
N GLY A 48 -5.85 5.88 2.38
CA GLY A 48 -5.97 6.20 3.81
C GLY A 48 -4.94 5.44 4.63
N VAL A 49 -4.80 4.15 4.39
CA VAL A 49 -3.82 3.28 5.06
C VAL A 49 -2.38 3.70 4.72
N CYS A 50 -2.10 4.06 3.45
CA CYS A 50 -0.78 4.59 3.05
C CYS A 50 -0.44 5.90 3.78
N ARG A 51 -1.41 6.81 3.94
CA ARG A 51 -1.22 8.07 4.70
C ARG A 51 -0.95 7.81 6.18
N GLN A 52 -1.60 6.82 6.77
CA GLN A 52 -1.34 6.41 8.16
C GLN A 52 0.07 5.81 8.31
N MET A 53 0.50 4.97 7.37
CA MET A 53 1.87 4.44 7.32
C MET A 53 2.90 5.58 7.32
N LEU A 54 2.73 6.57 6.43
CA LEU A 54 3.60 7.76 6.38
C LEU A 54 3.58 8.57 7.67
N SER A 55 2.40 8.76 8.28
CA SER A 55 2.24 9.50 9.54
C SER A 55 2.90 8.80 10.73
N SER A 56 3.02 7.46 10.68
CA SER A 56 3.77 6.67 11.66
C SER A 56 5.30 6.72 11.47
N GLY A 57 5.79 7.49 10.50
CA GLY A 57 7.21 7.61 10.16
C GLY A 57 7.76 6.43 9.36
N MET A 58 6.90 5.50 8.92
CA MET A 58 7.28 4.40 8.06
C MET A 58 7.24 4.78 6.58
N LYS A 59 8.23 4.31 5.82
CA LYS A 59 8.34 4.58 4.39
C LYS A 59 7.68 3.45 3.58
N PRO A 60 6.73 3.78 2.69
CA PRO A 60 6.22 2.84 1.69
C PRO A 60 7.36 2.20 0.91
N ASN A 61 7.26 0.90 0.63
CA ASN A 61 8.16 0.22 -0.28
C ASN A 61 7.59 0.23 -1.72
N GLU A 62 8.31 -0.37 -2.66
CA GLU A 62 7.91 -0.41 -4.08
C GLU A 62 6.54 -1.07 -4.26
N VAL A 63 6.31 -2.20 -3.60
CA VAL A 63 5.03 -2.92 -3.63
C VAL A 63 3.90 -2.04 -3.11
N THR A 64 4.14 -1.32 -2.00
CA THR A 64 3.16 -0.39 -1.44
C THR A 64 2.77 0.68 -2.47
N LEU A 65 3.74 1.33 -3.10
CA LEU A 65 3.49 2.42 -4.05
C LEU A 65 2.76 1.94 -5.30
N ILE A 66 3.16 0.78 -5.84
CA ILE A 66 2.48 0.16 -6.99
C ILE A 66 1.01 -0.14 -6.65
N SER A 67 0.76 -0.76 -5.48
CA SER A 67 -0.59 -1.07 -5.02
C SER A 67 -1.46 0.18 -4.87
N VAL A 68 -0.94 1.25 -4.27
CA VAL A 68 -1.68 2.51 -4.11
C VAL A 68 -1.96 3.17 -5.46
N LEU A 69 -0.99 3.22 -6.37
CA LEU A 69 -1.18 3.80 -7.70
C LEU A 69 -2.21 3.03 -8.52
N SER A 70 -2.19 1.69 -8.44
CA SER A 70 -3.19 0.82 -9.05
C SER A 70 -4.59 1.08 -8.47
N GLY A 71 -4.69 1.18 -7.14
CA GLY A 71 -5.93 1.55 -6.45
C GLY A 71 -6.44 2.94 -6.85
N CYS A 72 -5.55 3.92 -7.02
CA CYS A 72 -5.94 5.26 -7.49
C CYS A 72 -6.49 5.22 -8.92
N ALA A 73 -5.88 4.43 -9.80
CA ALA A 73 -6.32 4.28 -11.17
C ALA A 73 -7.70 3.62 -11.26
N SER A 74 -7.98 2.61 -10.41
CA SER A 74 -9.26 1.90 -10.42
C SER A 74 -10.44 2.75 -9.92
N VAL A 75 -10.20 3.69 -8.99
CA VAL A 75 -11.26 4.58 -8.46
C VAL A 75 -11.28 5.99 -9.08
N GLY A 76 -10.43 6.24 -10.08
CA GLY A 76 -10.32 7.56 -10.73
C GLY A 76 -9.74 8.67 -9.84
N ALA A 77 -9.01 8.33 -8.78
CA ALA A 77 -8.42 9.28 -7.83
C ALA A 77 -7.13 9.94 -8.37
N LEU A 78 -7.24 10.68 -9.49
CA LEU A 78 -6.09 11.25 -10.21
C LEU A 78 -5.21 12.17 -9.34
N MET A 79 -5.81 13.02 -8.51
CA MET A 79 -5.07 13.94 -7.64
C MET A 79 -4.17 13.16 -6.66
N HIS A 80 -4.73 12.16 -6.00
CA HIS A 80 -4.00 11.29 -5.07
C HIS A 80 -2.94 10.46 -5.77
N GLY A 81 -3.24 9.93 -6.96
CA GLY A 81 -2.26 9.23 -7.80
C GLY A 81 -1.06 10.12 -8.13
N LYS A 82 -1.28 11.41 -8.43
CA LYS A 82 -0.19 12.37 -8.66
C LYS A 82 0.64 12.64 -7.42
N GLU A 83 0.02 12.79 -6.25
CA GLU A 83 0.76 12.98 -4.98
C GLU A 83 1.72 11.80 -4.72
N ILE A 84 1.23 10.58 -4.84
CA ILE A 84 2.00 9.35 -4.62
C ILE A 84 3.07 9.17 -5.69
N HIS A 85 2.76 9.47 -6.95
CA HIS A 85 3.73 9.45 -8.04
C HIS A 85 4.88 10.45 -7.81
N CYS A 86 4.56 11.69 -7.40
CA CYS A 86 5.56 12.68 -7.03
C CYS A 86 6.40 12.23 -5.83
N TYR A 87 5.78 11.61 -4.82
CA TYR A 87 6.49 11.02 -3.68
C TYR A 87 7.50 9.95 -4.16
N ALA A 88 7.09 9.03 -5.03
CA ALA A 88 7.95 7.98 -5.59
C ALA A 88 9.15 8.55 -6.37
N ILE A 89 8.96 9.65 -7.11
CA ILE A 89 10.04 10.32 -7.83
C ILE A 89 11.02 11.01 -6.87
N LYS A 90 10.49 11.73 -5.87
CA LYS A 90 11.30 12.48 -4.89
C LYS A 90 12.06 11.59 -3.92
N HIS A 91 11.57 10.36 -3.72
CA HIS A 91 12.23 9.32 -2.97
C HIS A 91 12.56 8.19 -3.92
N PRO A 92 13.66 8.29 -4.70
CA PRO A 92 14.11 7.18 -5.50
C PRO A 92 14.32 6.00 -4.56
N LEU A 93 13.32 5.13 -4.50
CA LEU A 93 13.50 3.78 -4.00
C LEU A 93 14.65 3.26 -4.84
N VAL A 94 15.70 2.78 -4.18
CA VAL A 94 16.89 2.27 -4.85
C VAL A 94 16.45 1.07 -5.69
N LEU A 95 15.90 1.34 -6.88
CA LEU A 95 15.86 0.45 -8.02
C LEU A 95 17.29 0.44 -8.53
N ARG A 96 18.18 -0.15 -7.73
CA ARG A 96 19.44 -0.63 -8.25
C ARG A 96 19.07 -1.75 -9.21
N LYS A 97 19.00 -1.37 -10.48
CA LYS A 97 19.35 -2.21 -11.61
C LYS A 97 20.39 -3.24 -11.18
N ASN A 98 19.99 -4.49 -10.99
CA ASN A 98 20.85 -5.62 -11.26
C ASN A 98 20.10 -6.51 -12.26
N GLY A 99 19.86 -5.94 -13.45
CA GLY A 99 19.69 -6.73 -14.65
C GLY A 99 21.08 -7.10 -15.18
N TYR A 100 21.29 -8.40 -15.34
CA TYR A 100 22.13 -9.07 -16.33
C TYR A 100 23.48 -8.41 -16.68
N GLY A 101 24.53 -8.94 -16.08
CA GLY A 101 25.85 -9.07 -16.71
C GLY A 101 26.02 -10.51 -17.18
#